data_AF-A0A5K1FVY4-F1
#
_entry.id   AF-A0A5K1FVY4-F1
#
_cell.length_a   1.000
_cell.length_b   1.000
_cell.length_c   1.000
_cell.angle_alpha   90.00
_cell.angle_beta   90.00
_cell.angle_gamma   90.00
#
_symmetry.space_group_name_H-M   'P 1'
#
loop_
_entity.id
_entity.type
_entity.pdbx_description
1 polymer ?
#
loop_
_entity_poly.entity_id
_entity_poly.type
_entity_poly.pdbx_seq_one_letter_code
_entity_poly.pdbx_strand_id
1 'polypeptide(L)'
;ENSKLMEEFFENASGLLSPGGEVYVSMKTCAPYNEWKVVRQAAKSGLFLADKCEFKISEFPGYTNRKGRGKSCNKTFPLDSCCTFVFKHLLYL
;
A
#
# COMPACT_ATOMS: atom_id res chain seq x y z
N GLU A 1 -7.20 -13.32 -0.41
CA GLU A 1 -6.41 -13.17 -1.65
C GLU A 1 -5.60 -11.89 -1.63
N ASN A 2 -6.18 -10.71 -1.87
CA ASN A 2 -5.40 -9.46 -1.94
C ASN A 2 -4.62 -9.08 -0.66
N SER A 3 -5.15 -9.40 0.52
CA SER A 3 -4.41 -9.19 1.79
C SER A 3 -3.17 -10.09 1.89
N LYS A 4 -3.19 -11.29 1.29
CA LYS A 4 -2.03 -12.21 1.28
C LYS A 4 -0.99 -11.75 0.27
N LEU A 5 -1.44 -11.24 -0.89
CA LEU A 5 -0.57 -10.58 -1.87
C LEU A 5 0.22 -9.43 -1.22
N MET A 6 -0.41 -8.62 -0.35
CA MET A 6 0.30 -7.55 0.37
C MET A 6 1.38 -8.10 1.31
N GLU A 7 1.10 -9.19 2.02
CA GLU A 7 2.07 -9.83 2.92
C GLU A 7 3.29 -10.33 2.13
N GLU A 8 3.05 -11.08 1.04
CA GLU A 8 4.11 -11.58 0.15
C GLU A 8 4.86 -10.45 -0.56
N PHE A 9 4.17 -9.36 -0.90
CA PHE A 9 4.82 -8.17 -1.45
C PHE A 9 5.82 -7.56 -0.46
N PHE A 10 5.44 -7.41 0.81
CA PHE A 10 6.35 -6.88 1.84
C PHE A 10 7.52 -7.82 2.12
N GLU A 11 7.30 -9.13 2.15
CA GLU A 11 8.36 -10.14 2.27
C GLU A 11 9.38 -10.06 1.12
N ASN A 12 8.91 -9.90 -0.13
CA ASN A 12 9.81 -9.74 -1.27
C ASN A 12 10.50 -8.38 -1.26
N ALA A 13 9.78 -7.30 -0.95
CA ALA A 13 10.33 -5.96 -0.93
C ALA A 13 11.45 -5.83 0.10
N SER A 14 11.29 -6.40 1.30
CA SER A 14 12.34 -6.32 2.34
C SER A 14 13.65 -6.99 1.90
N GLY A 15 13.60 -8.09 1.15
CA GLY A 15 14.79 -8.75 0.61
C GLY A 15 15.49 -7.98 -0.53
N LEU A 16 14.81 -7.03 -1.18
CA LEU A 16 15.34 -6.25 -2.30
C LEU A 16 15.83 -4.87 -1.90
N LEU A 17 15.34 -4.33 -0.78
CA LEU A 17 15.68 -2.97 -0.36
C LEU A 17 17.08 -2.95 0.25
N SER A 18 17.88 -1.98 -0.19
CA SER A 18 19.06 -1.59 0.57
C SER A 18 18.64 -0.97 1.91
N PRO A 19 19.53 -0.94 2.91
CA PRO A 19 19.24 -0.26 4.17
C PRO A 19 18.80 1.19 3.97
N GLY A 20 17.69 1.59 4.59
CA GLY A 20 17.08 2.90 4.40
C GLY A 20 16.23 3.04 3.13
N GLY A 21 16.13 2.00 2.29
CA GLY A 21 15.21 1.95 1.16
C GLY A 21 13.75 1.99 1.59
N GLU A 22 12.88 2.47 0.70
CA GLU A 22 11.48 2.77 1.01
C GLU A 22 10.51 2.09 0.05
N VAL A 23 9.31 1.79 0.57
CA VAL A 23 8.17 1.25 -0.17
C VAL A 23 6.98 2.16 0.04
N TYR A 24 6.39 2.62 -1.06
CA TYR A 24 5.23 3.49 -1.05
C TYR A 24 4.01 2.67 -1.45
N VAL A 25 3.00 2.60 -0.58
CA VAL A 25 1.76 1.84 -0.81
C VAL A 25 0.57 2.77 -0.71
N SER A 26 0.00 3.13 -1.86
CA SER A 26 -1.27 3.87 -1.92
C SER A 26 -2.45 2.91 -1.94
N MET A 27 -3.34 3.02 -0.95
CA MET A 27 -4.52 2.17 -0.88
C MET A 27 -5.72 2.84 -0.19
N LYS A 28 -6.90 2.26 -0.42
CA LYS A 28 -8.08 2.58 0.38
C LYS A 28 -7.87 2.18 1.84
N THR A 29 -8.32 3.05 2.75
CA THR A 29 -8.23 2.88 4.20
C THR A 29 -9.59 2.72 4.87
N CYS A 30 -10.68 2.63 4.09
CA CYS A 30 -12.01 2.29 4.57
C CYS A 30 -12.29 0.78 4.43
N ALA A 31 -13.38 0.31 5.06
CA ALA A 31 -13.80 -1.08 4.95
C ALA A 31 -14.08 -1.49 3.48
N PRO A 32 -13.70 -2.72 3.08
CA PRO A 32 -13.06 -3.77 3.87
C PRO A 32 -11.52 -3.73 3.85
N TYR A 33 -10.90 -2.71 3.25
CA TYR A 33 -9.46 -2.67 2.98
C TYR A 33 -8.61 -2.40 4.24
N ASN A 34 -9.16 -1.66 5.20
CA ASN A 34 -8.53 -1.45 6.51
C ASN A 34 -8.27 -2.76 7.27
N GLU A 35 -9.08 -3.79 7.06
CA GLU A 35 -8.93 -5.10 7.69
C GLU A 35 -7.68 -5.86 7.25
N TRP A 36 -7.04 -5.44 6.16
CA TRP A 36 -5.77 -6.04 5.72
C TRP A 36 -4.65 -5.75 6.73
N LYS A 37 -4.77 -4.69 7.55
CA LYS A 37 -3.79 -4.35 8.60
C LYS A 37 -2.36 -4.26 8.04
N VAL A 38 -2.20 -3.57 6.91
CA VAL A 38 -0.95 -3.52 6.13
C VAL A 38 0.28 -3.07 6.93
N VAL A 39 0.10 -2.19 7.92
CA VAL A 39 1.19 -1.77 8.83
C VAL A 39 1.72 -2.96 9.63
N ARG A 40 0.82 -3.82 10.14
CA ARG A 40 1.22 -5.03 10.85
C ARG A 40 1.87 -6.05 9.91
N GLN A 41 1.41 -6.14 8.68
CA GLN A 41 2.02 -7.04 7.69
C GLN A 41 3.45 -6.59 7.35
N ALA A 42 3.66 -5.32 7.01
CA ALA A 42 4.97 -4.76 6.73
C ALA A 42 5.95 -4.96 7.90
N ALA A 43 5.49 -4.76 9.13
CA ALA A 43 6.31 -4.95 10.34
C ALA A 43 6.82 -6.38 10.50
N LYS A 44 6.02 -7.41 10.13
CA LYS A 44 6.49 -8.81 10.15
C LYS A 44 7.67 -9.06 9.20
N SER A 45 7.75 -8.28 8.12
CA SER A 45 8.80 -8.37 7.10
C SER A 45 9.99 -7.43 7.37
N GLY A 46 10.08 -6.83 8.56
CA GLY A 46 11.19 -5.92 8.93
C GLY A 46 11.05 -4.49 8.40
N LEU A 47 9.88 -4.13 7.86
CA LEU A 47 9.59 -2.79 7.36
C LEU A 47 8.74 -2.02 8.37
N PHE A 48 9.13 -0.80 8.72
CA PHE A 48 8.37 0.05 9.66
C PHE A 48 7.70 1.20 8.93
N LEU A 49 6.58 1.67 9.47
CA LEU A 49 5.88 2.84 8.95
C LEU A 49 6.69 4.10 9.27
N ALA A 50 7.23 4.74 8.25
CA ALA A 50 7.95 6.00 8.36
C ALA A 50 7.02 7.21 8.21
N ASP A 51 6.04 7.13 7.29
CA ASP A 51 5.08 8.20 7.06
C ASP A 51 3.73 7.67 6.55
N LYS A 52 2.68 8.48 6.69
CA LYS A 52 1.37 8.25 6.11
C LYS A 52 0.76 9.57 5.66
N CYS A 53 0.63 9.75 4.36
CA CYS A 53 0.05 10.95 3.77
C CYS A 53 -1.26 10.68 3.03
N GLU A 54 -2.07 11.72 2.86
CA GLU A 54 -3.28 11.65 2.04
C GLU A 54 -2.93 11.32 0.60
N PHE A 55 -3.68 10.40 -0.02
CA PHE A 55 -3.52 10.12 -1.44
C PHE A 55 -4.12 11.26 -2.28
N LYS A 56 -3.31 11.87 -3.14
CA LYS A 56 -3.77 12.91 -4.07
C LYS A 56 -3.66 12.40 -5.50
N ILE A 57 -4.81 12.20 -6.15
CA ILE A 57 -4.82 11.75 -7.56
C ILE A 57 -4.08 12.72 -8.50
N SER A 58 -4.02 14.01 -8.14
CA SER A 58 -3.26 15.03 -8.88
C SER A 58 -1.75 14.76 -8.95
N GLU A 59 -1.20 13.96 -8.03
CA GLU A 59 0.21 13.55 -8.02
C GLU A 59 0.51 12.43 -9.03
N PHE A 60 -0.54 11.82 -9.62
CA PHE A 60 -0.44 10.70 -10.54
C PHE A 60 -1.09 11.04 -11.90
N PRO A 61 -0.47 11.91 -12.72
CA PRO A 61 -1.04 12.30 -14.01
C PRO A 61 -1.22 11.08 -14.92
N GLY A 62 -2.40 10.96 -15.53
CA GLY A 62 -2.76 9.81 -16.38
C GLY A 62 -3.29 8.58 -15.63
N TYR A 63 -3.23 8.56 -14.29
CA TYR A 63 -3.87 7.52 -13.50
C TYR A 63 -5.39 7.71 -13.44
N THR A 64 -6.13 6.62 -13.61
CA THR A 64 -7.59 6.58 -13.38
C THR A 64 -7.91 5.34 -12.57
N ASN A 65 -8.52 5.51 -11.40
CA ASN A 65 -8.88 4.41 -10.54
C ASN A 65 -10.03 3.59 -11.14
N ARG A 66 -9.93 2.26 -11.13
CA ARG A 66 -10.94 1.36 -11.70
C ARG A 66 -11.24 0.19 -10.78
N LYS A 67 -12.51 -0.23 -10.73
CA LYS A 67 -12.92 -1.44 -10.01
C LYS A 67 -12.42 -2.68 -10.77
N GLY A 68 -11.69 -3.55 -10.08
CA GLY A 68 -11.07 -4.73 -10.69
C GLY A 68 -12.02 -5.87 -11.05
N ARG A 69 -13.17 -6.02 -10.37
CA ARG A 69 -14.09 -7.16 -10.59
C ARG A 69 -15.56 -6.79 -10.33
N GLY A 70 -16.46 -7.65 -10.80
CA GLY A 70 -17.92 -7.58 -10.57
C GLY A 70 -18.68 -6.80 -11.65
N LYS A 71 -19.99 -6.62 -11.45
CA LYS A 71 -20.90 -5.95 -12.41
C LYS A 71 -20.51 -4.50 -12.76
N SER A 72 -19.69 -3.87 -11.91
CA SER A 72 -19.18 -2.50 -12.11
C SER A 72 -17.68 -2.48 -12.43
N CYS A 73 -17.12 -3.56 -12.97
CA CYS A 73 -15.73 -3.58 -13.42
C CYS A 73 -15.45 -2.41 -14.38
N ASN A 74 -14.20 -1.95 -14.39
CA ASN A 74 -13.72 -0.81 -15.20
C ASN A 74 -14.34 0.56 -14.87
N LYS A 75 -15.38 0.64 -14.03
CA LYS A 75 -15.90 1.92 -13.54
C LYS A 75 -15.01 2.51 -12.44
N THR A 76 -15.00 3.82 -12.32
CA THR A 76 -14.34 4.55 -11.24
C THR A 76 -15.06 4.37 -9.90
N PHE A 77 -14.41 4.81 -8.82
CA PHE A 77 -14.96 4.81 -7.46
C PHE A 77 -14.53 6.06 -6.68
N PRO A 78 -15.25 6.46 -5.62
CA PRO A 78 -14.83 7.57 -4.76
C PRO A 78 -13.49 7.30 -4.06
N LEU A 79 -12.62 8.31 -4.00
CA LEU A 79 -11.25 8.24 -3.47
C LEU A 79 -11.12 8.80 -2.06
N ASP A 80 -12.23 9.14 -1.42
CA ASP A 80 -12.39 9.91 -0.18
C ASP A 80 -11.76 9.26 1.08
N SER A 81 -11.15 8.09 0.95
CA SER A 81 -10.48 7.38 2.04
C SER A 81 -9.31 6.58 1.49
N CYS A 82 -8.37 7.27 0.85
CA CYS A 82 -7.13 6.69 0.36
C CYS A 82 -5.93 7.39 1.02
N CYS A 83 -4.92 6.61 1.41
CA CYS A 83 -3.66 7.15 1.91
C CYS A 83 -2.50 6.43 1.22
N THR A 84 -1.36 7.10 1.19
CA THR A 84 -0.07 6.48 0.88
C THR A 84 0.66 6.21 2.19
N PHE A 85 1.00 4.94 2.42
CA PHE A 85 1.87 4.52 3.52
C PHE A 85 3.30 4.46 2.98
N VAL A 86 4.24 5.06 3.70
CA VAL A 86 5.68 4.97 3.41
C VAL A 86 6.30 4.04 4.43
N PHE A 87 6.78 2.90 3.97
CA PHE A 87 7.50 1.94 4.79
C PHE A 87 8.98 2.02 4.50
N LYS A 88 9.81 1.85 5.53
CA LYS A 88 11.27 1.94 5.40
C LYS A 88 11.92 0.66 5.91
N HIS A 89 12.96 0.21 5.20
CA HIS A 89 13.79 -0.89 5.64
C HIS A 89 14.78 -0.38 6.68
N LEU A 90 14.75 -0.96 7.89
CA LEU A 90 15.71 -0.61 8.92
C LEU A 90 17.14 -0.91 8.45
N LEU A 91 18.05 -0.01 8.79
CA LEU A 91 19.47 -0.35 8.88
C LEU A 91 19.60 -1.27 10.10
N TYR A 92 19.61 -2.58 9.89
CA TYR A 92 20.31 -3.44 10.84
C TYR A 92 21.78 -3.41 10.43
N LEU A 93 22.62 -2.82 11.30
CA LEU A 93 24.08 -2.98 11.29
C LEU A 93 24.43 -4.43 11.63
#